data_AF-A0AAJ1HYU0-F1
#
_entry.id   AF-A0AAJ1HYU0-F1
#
_cell.length_a   1.000
_cell.length_b   1.000
_cell.length_c   1.000
_cell.angle_alpha   90.00
_cell.angle_beta   90.00
_cell.angle_gamma   90.00
#
_symmetry.space_group_name_H-M   'P 1'
#
loop_
_entity.id
_entity.type
_entity.pdbx_description
1 polymer ?
#
loop_
_entity_poly.entity_id
_entity_poly.type
_entity_poly.pdbx_seq_one_letter_code
_entity_poly.pdbx_strand_id
1 'polypeptide(L)'
;MEANEICLLWGDWQIQRWWSCMTKAEWSGWMQAIGAVLAILGAFYLSKIQESSNQLRLKKSAVIRVKVFASNVLSCARILGKVEVVEELEMMRHQAFLKETLAVGLAIPVEVLNGKWLHAFETSRLIATQLALLCDVLAKDDTKLPEAMIIIKRLVAHVDKVEGIVSKSYPGVNFSEEEWRL
;
A
#
# COMPACT_ATOMS: atom_id res chain seq x y z
N MET A 1 19.70 -16.99 -61.69
CA MET A 1 19.86 -16.05 -60.57
C MET A 1 20.42 -16.86 -59.43
N GLU A 2 21.71 -16.71 -59.15
CA GLU A 2 22.40 -17.48 -58.12
C GLU A 2 21.81 -17.13 -56.75
N ALA A 3 21.31 -18.14 -56.03
CA ALA A 3 20.84 -17.95 -54.67
C ALA A 3 22.08 -17.71 -53.79
N ASN A 4 22.27 -16.47 -53.32
CA ASN A 4 23.34 -16.15 -52.39
C ASN A 4 23.09 -16.84 -51.04
N GLU A 5 23.74 -17.99 -50.86
CA GLU A 5 23.81 -18.71 -49.60
C GLU A 5 24.80 -18.01 -48.65
N ILE A 6 24.37 -17.80 -47.40
CA ILE A 6 25.20 -17.15 -46.39
C ILE A 6 25.72 -18.27 -45.47
N CYS A 7 27.02 -18.55 -45.55
CA CYS A 7 27.69 -19.52 -44.67
C CYS A 7 28.47 -18.78 -43.58
N LEU A 8 28.21 -19.13 -42.31
CA LEU A 8 28.69 -18.35 -41.14
C LEU A 8 30.14 -18.65 -40.73
N LEU A 9 30.77 -19.70 -41.28
CA LEU A 9 32.17 -20.06 -41.05
C LEU A 9 32.83 -20.51 -42.37
N TRP A 10 33.94 -19.88 -42.73
CA TRP A 10 34.83 -20.31 -43.83
C TRP A 10 35.70 -21.48 -43.33
N GLY A 11 35.19 -22.70 -43.41
CA GLY A 11 35.94 -23.91 -43.02
C GLY A 11 35.33 -25.18 -43.61
N ASP A 12 36.18 -25.95 -44.29
CA ASP A 12 36.01 -27.26 -44.94
C ASP A 12 34.60 -27.78 -45.26
N TRP A 13 34.34 -27.87 -46.56
CA TRP A 13 33.11 -28.26 -47.25
C TRP A 13 32.56 -29.68 -46.94
N GLN A 14 33.27 -30.53 -46.19
CA GLN A 14 32.84 -31.91 -45.95
C GLN A 14 32.00 -32.12 -44.68
N ILE A 15 31.90 -31.12 -43.79
CA ILE A 15 31.05 -31.19 -42.57
C ILE A 15 30.09 -29.98 -42.54
N GLN A 16 29.58 -29.55 -43.69
CA GLN A 16 28.50 -28.56 -43.73
C GLN A 16 27.18 -29.22 -43.33
N ARG A 17 26.98 -29.37 -42.03
CA ARG A 17 25.69 -29.68 -41.44
C ARG A 17 24.74 -28.51 -41.76
N TRP A 18 23.53 -28.81 -42.21
CA TRP A 18 22.41 -27.93 -42.62
C TRP A 18 22.12 -26.66 -41.79
N TRP A 19 22.75 -26.47 -40.62
CA TRP A 19 22.64 -25.26 -39.79
C TRP A 19 23.70 -24.20 -40.11
N SER A 20 24.74 -24.51 -40.91
CA SER A 20 25.84 -23.58 -41.20
C SER A 20 25.75 -22.85 -42.56
N CYS A 21 24.94 -23.35 -43.51
CA CYS A 21 24.64 -22.68 -44.79
C CYS A 21 23.12 -22.69 -45.00
N MET A 22 22.51 -21.51 -45.01
CA MET A 22 21.07 -21.31 -45.27
C MET A 22 20.89 -20.18 -46.28
N THR A 23 19.80 -20.23 -47.05
CA THR A 23 19.43 -19.12 -47.93
C THR A 23 19.04 -17.89 -47.11
N LYS A 24 19.19 -16.69 -47.67
CA LYS A 24 18.78 -15.44 -47.01
C LYS A 24 17.32 -15.46 -46.51
N ALA A 25 16.44 -16.17 -47.23
CA ALA A 25 15.04 -16.32 -46.87
C ALA A 25 14.85 -17.20 -45.62
N GLU A 26 15.56 -18.32 -45.52
CA GLU A 26 15.53 -19.21 -44.35
C GLU A 26 16.08 -18.51 -43.11
N TRP A 27 17.19 -17.78 -43.26
CA TRP A 27 17.78 -16.96 -42.17
C TRP A 27 16.79 -15.94 -41.59
N SER A 28 16.03 -15.26 -42.46
CA SER A 28 15.00 -14.31 -42.02
C SER A 28 13.88 -15.01 -41.24
N GLY A 29 13.46 -16.20 -41.68
CA GLY A 29 12.45 -17.00 -40.97
C GLY A 29 12.91 -17.42 -39.57
N TRP A 30 14.15 -17.87 -39.44
CA TRP A 30 14.74 -18.22 -38.14
C TRP A 30 14.87 -17.02 -37.21
N MET A 31 15.33 -15.87 -37.69
CA MET A 31 15.43 -14.66 -36.88
C MET A 31 14.05 -14.14 -36.43
N GLN A 32 13.03 -14.27 -37.27
CA GLN A 32 11.64 -13.96 -36.89
C GLN A 32 11.12 -14.92 -35.82
N ALA A 33 11.39 -16.22 -35.94
CA ALA A 33 11.00 -17.21 -34.95
C ALA A 33 11.70 -16.98 -33.60
N ILE A 34 13.00 -16.71 -33.60
CA ILE A 34 13.77 -16.38 -32.39
C ILE A 34 13.24 -15.08 -31.76
N GLY A 35 13.01 -14.05 -32.56
CA GLY A 35 12.45 -12.78 -32.10
C GLY A 35 11.06 -12.94 -31.47
N ALA A 36 10.19 -13.75 -32.06
CA ALA A 36 8.88 -14.05 -31.51
C ALA A 36 8.96 -14.78 -30.16
N VAL A 37 9.85 -15.78 -30.03
CA VAL A 37 10.06 -16.50 -28.76
C VAL A 37 10.61 -15.56 -27.69
N LEU A 38 11.60 -14.74 -28.01
CA LEU A 38 12.16 -13.76 -27.08
C LEU A 38 11.13 -12.70 -26.66
N ALA A 39 10.26 -12.26 -27.57
CA ALA A 39 9.18 -11.33 -27.25
C ALA A 39 8.17 -11.95 -26.28
N ILE A 40 7.79 -13.21 -26.47
CA ILE A 40 6.89 -13.94 -25.55
C ILE A 40 7.56 -14.09 -24.17
N LEU A 41 8.80 -14.56 -24.11
CA LEU A 41 9.54 -14.70 -22.86
C LEU A 41 9.70 -13.35 -22.14
N GLY A 42 10.01 -12.29 -22.89
CA GLY A 42 10.12 -10.93 -22.39
C GLY A 42 8.80 -10.41 -21.83
N ALA A 43 7.68 -10.65 -22.50
CA ALA A 43 6.35 -10.26 -22.04
C ALA A 43 5.97 -10.98 -20.72
N PHE A 44 6.22 -12.29 -20.62
CA PHE A 44 6.02 -13.04 -19.37
C PHE A 44 6.88 -12.51 -18.22
N TYR A 45 8.15 -12.20 -18.50
CA TYR A 45 9.07 -11.68 -17.50
C TYR A 45 8.65 -10.29 -17.00
N LEU A 46 8.30 -9.38 -17.91
CA LEU A 46 7.81 -8.05 -17.57
C LEU A 46 6.49 -8.11 -16.78
N SER A 47 5.58 -9.01 -17.15
CA SER A 47 4.31 -9.19 -16.43
C SER A 47 4.55 -9.59 -14.97
N LYS A 48 5.48 -10.52 -14.71
CA LYS A 48 5.83 -10.92 -13.33
C LYS A 48 6.46 -9.78 -12.52
N ILE A 49 7.35 -9.01 -13.14
CA ILE A 49 7.96 -7.84 -12.47
C ILE A 49 6.90 -6.79 -12.15
N GLN A 50 6.00 -6.52 -13.10
CA GLN A 50 4.93 -5.54 -12.93
C GLN A 50 3.96 -5.95 -11.82
N GLU A 51 3.61 -7.24 -11.72
CA GLU A 51 2.77 -7.76 -10.65
C GLU A 51 3.41 -7.57 -9.27
N SER A 52 4.69 -7.94 -9.13
CA SER A 52 5.44 -7.72 -7.88
C SER A 52 5.53 -6.22 -7.50
N SER A 53 5.76 -5.36 -8.49
CA SER A 53 5.78 -3.90 -8.29
C SER A 53 4.42 -3.36 -7.84
N ASN A 54 3.33 -3.83 -8.46
CA ASN A 54 1.98 -3.44 -8.12
C ASN A 54 1.61 -3.87 -6.68
N GLN A 55 1.99 -5.08 -6.27
CA GLN A 55 1.80 -5.55 -4.90
C GLN A 55 2.53 -4.65 -3.89
N LEU A 56 3.79 -4.29 -4.18
CA LEU A 56 4.54 -3.38 -3.33
C LEU A 56 3.91 -1.97 -3.26
N ARG A 57 3.42 -1.46 -4.39
CA ARG A 57 2.72 -0.17 -4.46
C ARG A 57 1.43 -0.18 -3.64
N LEU A 58 0.64 -1.25 -3.72
CA LEU A 58 -0.58 -1.44 -2.93
C LEU A 58 -0.27 -1.48 -1.43
N LYS A 59 0.70 -2.28 -1.01
CA LYS A 59 1.16 -2.36 0.38
C LYS A 59 1.59 -0.99 0.92
N LYS A 60 2.43 -0.26 0.16
CA LYS A 60 2.88 1.10 0.54
C LYS A 60 1.70 2.07 0.64
N SER A 61 0.79 2.06 -0.33
CA SER A 61 -0.38 2.93 -0.30
C SER A 61 -1.28 2.64 0.91
N ALA A 62 -1.51 1.36 1.24
CA ALA A 62 -2.31 0.96 2.38
C ALA A 62 -1.71 1.46 3.71
N VAL A 63 -0.40 1.27 3.92
CA VAL A 63 0.31 1.76 5.11
C VAL A 63 0.20 3.28 5.25
N ILE A 64 0.38 4.02 4.15
CA ILE A 64 0.25 5.49 4.15
C ILE A 64 -1.18 5.89 4.55
N ARG A 65 -2.20 5.22 4.02
CA ARG A 65 -3.61 5.50 4.37
C ARG A 65 -3.88 5.21 5.85
N VAL A 66 -3.38 4.10 6.39
CA VAL A 66 -3.49 3.78 7.83
C VAL A 66 -2.83 4.86 8.67
N LYS A 67 -1.65 5.33 8.27
CA LYS A 67 -0.94 6.41 8.97
C LYS A 67 -1.71 7.72 8.97
N VAL A 68 -2.24 8.14 7.81
CA VAL A 68 -3.07 9.35 7.71
C VAL A 68 -4.33 9.20 8.56
N PHE A 69 -5.00 8.05 8.47
CA PHE A 69 -6.17 7.74 9.29
C PHE A 69 -5.86 7.83 10.79
N ALA A 70 -4.84 7.13 11.26
CA ALA A 70 -4.44 7.14 12.67
C ALA A 70 -4.02 8.54 13.15
N SER A 71 -3.31 9.30 12.31
CA SER A 71 -2.92 10.68 12.59
C SER A 71 -4.13 11.61 12.76
N ASN A 72 -5.15 11.46 11.90
CA ASN A 72 -6.39 12.24 12.00
C ASN A 72 -7.17 11.92 13.27
N VAL A 73 -7.28 10.62 13.60
CA VAL A 73 -7.93 10.17 14.84
C VAL A 73 -7.19 10.68 16.06
N LEU A 74 -5.85 10.60 16.06
CA LEU A 74 -5.00 11.08 17.15
C LEU A 74 -5.12 12.60 17.35
N SER A 75 -5.12 13.37 16.26
CA SER A 75 -5.35 14.81 16.30
C SER A 75 -6.70 15.14 16.94
N CYS A 76 -7.78 14.48 16.50
CA CYS A 76 -9.11 14.68 17.06
C CYS A 76 -9.19 14.26 18.54
N ALA A 77 -8.59 13.13 18.92
CA ALA A 77 -8.56 12.66 20.30
C ALA A 77 -7.87 13.67 21.23
N ARG A 78 -6.76 14.27 20.78
CA ARG A 78 -6.02 15.29 21.54
C ARG A 78 -6.79 16.59 21.69
N ILE A 79 -7.50 17.01 20.65
CA ILE A 79 -8.38 18.19 20.70
C ILE A 79 -9.50 17.94 21.71
N LEU A 80 -10.23 16.83 21.58
CA LEU A 80 -11.30 16.44 22.49
C LEU A 80 -10.81 16.27 23.94
N GLY A 81 -9.58 15.78 24.14
CA GLY A 81 -8.97 15.65 25.46
C GLY A 81 -8.63 16.96 26.17
N LYS A 82 -8.76 18.11 25.49
CA LYS A 82 -8.52 19.46 26.02
C LYS A 82 -9.79 20.30 26.12
N VAL A 83 -10.95 19.75 25.76
CA VAL A 83 -12.21 20.48 25.79
C VAL A 83 -12.63 20.72 27.24
N GLU A 84 -12.76 21.99 27.62
CA GLU A 84 -13.24 22.42 28.94
C GLU A 84 -14.73 22.79 28.92
N VAL A 85 -15.24 23.26 27.77
CA VAL A 85 -16.63 23.68 27.56
C VAL A 85 -17.20 22.91 26.38
N VAL A 86 -18.37 22.31 26.56
CA VAL A 86 -19.06 21.56 25.51
C VAL A 86 -19.96 22.51 24.75
N GLU A 87 -19.56 22.87 23.54
CA GLU A 87 -20.46 23.50 22.58
C GLU A 87 -21.05 22.42 21.66
N GLU A 88 -22.38 22.34 21.58
CA GLU A 88 -23.11 21.32 20.81
C GLU A 88 -22.63 21.27 19.35
N LEU A 89 -22.47 22.44 18.73
CA LEU A 89 -22.02 22.57 17.34
C LEU A 89 -20.60 22.03 17.14
N GLU A 90 -19.70 22.27 18.08
CA GLU A 90 -18.33 21.75 18.02
C GLU A 90 -18.29 20.23 18.17
N MET A 91 -19.10 19.67 19.09
CA MET A 91 -19.20 18.22 19.25
C MET A 91 -19.78 17.54 18.00
N MET A 92 -20.83 18.10 17.41
CA MET A 92 -21.38 17.60 16.14
C MET A 92 -20.36 17.66 15.00
N ARG A 93 -19.55 18.72 14.93
CA ARG A 93 -18.47 18.85 13.93
C ARG A 93 -17.41 17.77 14.11
N HIS A 94 -16.94 17.54 15.33
CA HIS A 94 -15.97 16.49 15.63
C HIS A 94 -16.53 15.10 15.33
N GLN A 95 -17.80 14.86 15.66
CA GLN A 95 -18.49 13.61 15.32
C GLN A 95 -18.54 13.38 13.80
N ALA A 96 -18.93 14.40 13.02
CA ALA A 96 -19.01 14.32 11.57
C ALA A 96 -17.63 14.01 10.96
N PHE A 97 -16.59 14.71 11.42
CA PHE A 97 -15.21 14.47 11.00
C PHE A 97 -14.74 13.03 11.29
N LEU A 98 -15.06 12.50 12.47
CA LEU A 98 -14.71 11.12 12.84
C LEU A 98 -15.47 10.09 11.99
N LYS A 99 -16.76 10.32 11.69
CA LYS A 99 -17.56 9.47 10.80
C LYS A 99 -17.00 9.47 9.37
N GLU A 100 -16.61 10.63 8.86
CA GLU A 100 -15.94 10.74 7.55
C GLU A 100 -14.60 9.99 7.54
N THR A 101 -13.79 10.19 8.58
CA THR A 101 -12.51 9.48 8.73
C THR A 101 -12.72 7.97 8.78
N LEU A 102 -13.72 7.48 9.51
CA LEU A 102 -14.12 6.06 9.55
C LEU A 102 -14.53 5.53 8.18
N ALA A 103 -15.32 6.30 7.41
CA ALA A 103 -15.71 5.93 6.05
C ALA A 103 -14.49 5.80 5.12
N VAL A 104 -13.52 6.71 5.21
CA VAL A 104 -12.25 6.61 4.49
C VAL A 104 -11.45 5.37 4.91
N GLY A 105 -11.49 5.03 6.20
CA GLY A 105 -10.85 3.83 6.75
C GLY A 105 -11.35 2.53 6.13
N LEU A 106 -12.64 2.45 5.75
CA LEU A 106 -13.21 1.27 5.09
C LEU A 106 -12.62 0.98 3.71
N ALA A 107 -12.03 1.98 3.06
CA ALA A 107 -11.41 1.83 1.74
C ALA A 107 -9.95 1.33 1.81
N ILE A 108 -9.44 1.02 3.00
CA ILE A 108 -8.08 0.51 3.19
C ILE A 108 -8.09 -1.01 3.02
N PRO A 109 -7.30 -1.57 2.08
CA PRO A 109 -7.20 -3.02 1.93
C PRO A 109 -6.45 -3.60 3.13
N VAL A 110 -7.17 -4.27 4.03
CA VAL A 110 -6.60 -4.82 5.27
C VAL A 110 -5.78 -6.08 5.02
N GLU A 111 -6.04 -6.78 3.91
CA GLU A 111 -5.40 -8.05 3.52
C GLU A 111 -3.92 -7.86 3.17
N VAL A 112 -3.53 -6.65 2.78
CA VAL A 112 -2.15 -6.33 2.41
C VAL A 112 -1.33 -5.78 3.59
N LEU A 113 -1.95 -5.56 4.75
CA LEU A 113 -1.29 -5.05 5.95
C LEU A 113 -0.64 -6.21 6.73
N ASN A 114 0.57 -5.97 7.26
CA ASN A 114 1.17 -6.89 8.22
C ASN A 114 0.49 -6.77 9.59
N GLY A 115 0.77 -7.71 10.50
CA GLY A 115 0.11 -7.76 11.81
C GLY A 115 0.26 -6.49 12.65
N LYS A 116 1.41 -5.79 12.55
CA LYS A 116 1.65 -4.53 13.28
C LYS A 116 0.76 -3.39 12.75
N TRP A 117 0.71 -3.20 11.43
CA TRP A 117 -0.11 -2.16 10.80
C TRP A 117 -1.60 -2.45 10.92
N LEU A 118 -2.00 -3.72 10.81
CA LEU A 118 -3.37 -4.15 11.03
C LEU A 118 -3.81 -3.84 12.46
N HIS A 119 -3.00 -4.18 13.46
CA HIS A 119 -3.30 -3.88 14.86
C HIS A 119 -3.41 -2.37 15.13
N ALA A 120 -2.49 -1.57 14.57
CA ALA A 120 -2.53 -0.11 14.67
C ALA A 120 -3.79 0.48 14.03
N PHE A 121 -4.17 -0.02 12.85
CA PHE A 121 -5.37 0.39 12.14
C PHE A 121 -6.64 0.06 12.93
N GLU A 122 -6.79 -1.19 13.36
CA GLU A 122 -7.95 -1.64 14.13
C GLU A 122 -8.11 -0.90 15.45
N THR A 123 -7.00 -0.66 16.16
CA THR A 123 -7.00 0.12 17.40
C THR A 123 -7.45 1.56 17.13
N SER A 124 -6.91 2.19 16.08
CA SER A 124 -7.32 3.55 15.70
C SER A 124 -8.79 3.61 15.30
N ARG A 125 -9.30 2.58 14.61
CA ARG A 125 -10.70 2.48 14.18
C ARG A 125 -11.66 2.35 15.37
N LEU A 126 -11.31 1.52 16.34
CA LEU A 126 -12.06 1.38 17.58
C LEU A 126 -12.14 2.72 18.33
N ILE A 127 -11.00 3.39 18.50
CA ILE A 127 -10.91 4.68 19.17
C ILE A 127 -11.75 5.73 18.45
N ALA A 128 -11.64 5.82 17.12
CA ALA A 128 -12.44 6.75 16.32
C ALA A 128 -13.95 6.52 16.50
N THR A 129 -14.38 5.26 16.56
CA THR A 129 -15.78 4.88 16.79
C THR A 129 -16.24 5.32 18.18
N GLN A 130 -15.43 5.07 19.21
CA GLN A 130 -15.73 5.45 20.58
C GLN A 130 -15.77 6.97 20.77
N LEU A 131 -14.83 7.70 20.16
CA LEU A 131 -14.84 9.17 20.18
C LEU A 131 -16.06 9.73 19.46
N ALA A 132 -16.45 9.18 18.30
CA ALA A 132 -17.64 9.63 17.58
C ALA A 132 -18.91 9.43 18.40
N LEU A 133 -19.00 8.32 19.15
CA LEU A 133 -20.12 8.06 20.06
C LEU A 133 -20.10 9.01 21.27
N LEU A 134 -18.93 9.30 21.85
CA LEU A 134 -18.81 10.26 22.95
C LEU A 134 -19.20 11.68 22.51
N CYS A 135 -18.81 12.10 21.31
CA CYS A 135 -19.25 13.39 20.76
C CYS A 135 -20.78 13.44 20.58
N ASP A 136 -21.43 12.33 20.16
CA ASP A 136 -22.89 12.25 20.07
C ASP A 136 -23.58 12.43 21.43
N VAL A 137 -23.03 11.77 22.45
CA VAL A 137 -23.55 11.84 23.82
C VAL A 137 -23.36 13.24 24.39
N LEU A 138 -22.17 13.82 24.24
CA LEU A 138 -21.86 15.16 24.75
C LEU A 138 -22.63 16.26 24.03
N ALA A 139 -22.94 16.10 22.74
CA ALA A 139 -23.82 17.03 22.03
C ALA A 139 -25.26 17.02 22.60
N LYS A 140 -25.73 15.88 23.12
CA LYS A 140 -27.10 15.74 23.64
C LYS A 140 -27.22 16.01 25.14
N ASP A 141 -26.16 15.75 25.91
CA ASP A 141 -26.13 15.85 27.36
C ASP A 141 -24.74 16.29 27.84
N ASP A 142 -24.61 17.58 28.15
CA ASP A 142 -23.37 18.21 28.62
C ASP A 142 -23.01 17.82 30.06
N THR A 143 -24.00 17.36 30.86
CA THR A 143 -23.79 16.92 32.24
C THR A 143 -22.87 15.70 32.34
N LYS A 144 -22.71 14.97 31.23
CA LYS A 144 -21.84 13.79 31.09
C LYS A 144 -20.38 14.11 30.81
N LEU A 145 -20.01 15.38 30.67
CA LEU A 145 -18.63 15.81 30.41
C LEU A 145 -17.59 15.20 31.37
N PRO A 146 -17.78 15.16 32.69
CA PRO A 146 -16.75 14.63 33.60
C PRO A 146 -16.47 13.13 33.36
N GLU A 147 -17.53 12.33 33.14
CA GLU A 147 -17.44 10.90 32.86
C GLU A 147 -16.79 10.66 31.49
N ALA A 148 -17.22 11.42 30.48
CA ALA A 148 -16.68 11.34 29.13
C ALA A 148 -15.19 11.72 29.10
N MET A 149 -14.76 12.73 29.85
CA MET A 149 -13.36 13.15 29.91
C MET A 149 -12.43 12.08 30.49
N ILE A 150 -12.90 11.25 31.43
CA ILE A 150 -12.13 10.11 31.93
C ILE A 150 -11.90 9.10 30.80
N ILE A 151 -12.94 8.83 30.01
CA ILE A 151 -12.87 7.89 28.88
C ILE A 151 -11.96 8.48 27.79
N ILE A 152 -12.16 9.74 27.38
CA ILE A 152 -11.35 10.41 26.36
C ILE A 152 -9.87 10.39 26.76
N LYS A 153 -9.52 10.70 28.02
CA LYS A 153 -8.13 10.63 28.50
C LYS A 153 -7.54 9.22 28.40
N ARG A 154 -8.32 8.17 28.73
CA ARG A 154 -7.87 6.78 28.53
C ARG A 154 -7.66 6.47 27.05
N LEU A 155 -8.59 6.90 26.20
CA LEU A 155 -8.49 6.71 24.75
C LEU A 155 -7.23 7.40 24.20
N VAL A 156 -6.98 8.65 24.56
CA VAL A 156 -5.76 9.39 24.19
C VAL A 156 -4.51 8.62 24.57
N ALA A 157 -4.44 8.08 25.80
CA ALA A 157 -3.30 7.26 26.24
C ALA A 157 -3.14 5.97 25.42
N HIS A 158 -4.24 5.37 24.92
CA HIS A 158 -4.16 4.26 23.97
C HIS A 158 -3.70 4.72 22.58
N VAL A 159 -4.11 5.90 22.10
CA VAL A 159 -3.64 6.42 20.81
C VAL A 159 -2.16 6.75 20.86
N ASP A 160 -1.62 7.27 21.96
CA ASP A 160 -0.17 7.56 22.06
C ASP A 160 0.68 6.28 21.93
N LYS A 161 0.16 5.11 22.34
CA LYS A 161 0.82 3.81 22.08
C LYS A 161 0.83 3.47 20.58
N VAL A 162 -0.24 3.80 19.86
CA VAL A 162 -0.34 3.62 18.41
C VAL A 162 0.55 4.62 17.67
N GLU A 163 0.68 5.85 18.18
CA GLU A 163 1.58 6.87 17.62
C GLU A 163 3.02 6.35 17.56
N GLY A 164 3.47 5.56 18.54
CA GLY A 164 4.79 4.92 18.49
C GLY A 164 5.01 4.03 17.25
N ILE A 165 3.95 3.39 16.73
CA ILE A 165 3.99 2.57 15.50
C ILE A 165 3.92 3.48 14.26
N VAL A 166 3.09 4.52 14.32
CA VAL A 166 2.82 5.42 13.19
C VAL A 166 3.97 6.43 12.94
N SER A 167 4.63 6.88 14.01
CA SER A 167 5.70 7.88 14.00
C SER A 167 7.07 7.30 13.67
N LYS A 168 7.39 6.08 14.15
CA LYS A 168 8.71 5.44 13.95
C LYS A 168 9.02 5.02 12.52
N SER A 169 8.04 5.02 11.62
CA SER A 169 8.21 4.54 10.24
C SER A 169 8.07 5.65 9.19
N TYR A 170 8.96 6.64 9.23
CA TYR A 170 9.40 7.40 8.05
C TYR A 170 10.85 7.89 8.28
N PRO A 171 11.77 7.54 7.38
CA PRO A 171 12.28 8.60 6.53
C PRO A 171 12.07 8.20 5.06
N GLY A 172 12.03 9.18 4.17
CA GLY A 172 12.19 8.85 2.75
C GLY A 172 13.46 8.00 2.58
N VAL A 173 13.37 6.96 1.76
CA VAL A 173 14.52 6.18 1.27
C VAL A 173 15.15 5.22 2.29
N ASN A 174 14.58 4.02 2.38
CA ASN A 174 15.22 2.70 2.63
C ASN A 174 14.37 1.85 3.57
N PHE A 175 13.28 1.29 3.04
CA PHE A 175 12.79 0.05 3.60
C PHE A 175 13.81 -1.02 3.19
N SER A 176 14.59 -1.56 4.12
CA SER A 176 15.35 -2.77 3.85
C SER A 176 14.35 -3.89 3.49
N GLU A 177 14.69 -4.74 2.52
CA GLU A 177 13.83 -5.87 2.10
C GLU A 177 13.42 -6.79 3.27
N GLU A 178 14.13 -6.72 4.39
CA GLU A 178 13.89 -7.52 5.59
C GLU A 178 12.62 -7.10 6.36
N GLU A 179 12.22 -5.82 6.34
CA GLU A 179 10.99 -5.37 7.01
C GLU A 179 9.70 -5.84 6.31
N TRP A 180 9.83 -6.34 5.06
CA TRP A 180 8.71 -6.84 4.26
C TRP A 180 8.54 -8.36 4.32
N ARG A 181 9.47 -9.10 4.96
CA ARG A 181 9.44 -10.58 5.05
C ARG A 181 8.80 -11.14 6.33
N LEU A 182 8.15 -10.29 7.14
CA LEU A 182 7.37 -10.68 8.33
C LEU A 182 5.94 -10.13 8.22
#